data_AF-A0A966G2S9-F1
#
_entry.id   AF-A0A966G2S9-F1
#
_cell.length_a   1.000
_cell.length_b   1.000
_cell.length_c   1.000
_cell.angle_alpha   90.00
_cell.angle_beta   90.00
_cell.angle_gamma   90.00
#
_symmetry.space_group_name_H-M   'P 1'
#
loop_
_entity.id
_entity.type
_entity.pdbx_description
1 polymer ?
#
loop_
_entity_poly.entity_id
_entity_poly.type
_entity_poly.pdbx_seq_one_letter_code
_entity_poly.pdbx_strand_id
1 'polypeptide(L)'
;MVSYLDVDDDLLFPDSDGQPMADNTEQYEWIVKIKENLEIIFADDPKVFIAGDLLWYPLRSTLVSPVAPDVMVAFGRPKGRRGSYRQWQEENIAPQVVFEILSPKNTKAEMSRKLEFYD
;
A
#
# COMPACT_ATOMS: atom_id res chain seq x y z
N MET A 1 5.76 -19.68 34.70
CA MET A 1 5.98 -18.26 34.31
C MET A 1 5.19 -18.07 33.03
N VAL A 2 4.07 -17.35 33.08
CA VAL A 2 3.20 -17.17 31.92
C VAL A 2 3.78 -15.98 31.13
N SER A 3 4.37 -16.23 29.96
CA SER A 3 4.87 -15.15 29.10
C SER A 3 3.68 -14.45 28.45
N TYR A 4 3.26 -13.33 29.02
CA TYR A 4 2.52 -12.33 28.27
C TYR A 4 3.44 -11.86 27.11
N LEU A 5 2.91 -11.79 25.89
CA LEU A 5 3.51 -11.26 24.65
C LEU A 5 4.04 -12.29 23.63
N ASP A 6 3.21 -13.25 23.24
CA ASP A 6 3.14 -13.68 21.83
C ASP A 6 1.83 -13.13 21.26
N VAL A 7 1.73 -11.80 21.13
CA VAL A 7 0.61 -11.20 20.40
C VAL A 7 0.86 -11.45 18.92
N ASP A 8 -0.10 -12.08 18.27
CA ASP A 8 -0.08 -12.35 16.83
C ASP A 8 0.18 -11.04 16.05
N ASP A 9 1.24 -11.02 15.23
CA ASP A 9 1.62 -9.84 14.44
C ASP A 9 0.52 -9.47 13.45
N ASP A 10 -0.23 -10.45 12.95
CA ASP A 10 -1.34 -10.24 12.03
C ASP A 10 -2.57 -9.63 12.73
N LEU A 11 -2.68 -9.80 14.05
CA LEU A 11 -3.70 -9.13 14.85
C LEU A 11 -3.36 -7.65 15.11
N LEU A 12 -2.07 -7.32 15.16
CA LEU A 12 -1.59 -5.94 15.33
C LEU A 12 -1.50 -5.18 14.00
N PHE A 13 -1.20 -5.89 12.91
CA PHE A 13 -0.98 -5.35 11.57
C PHE A 13 -1.81 -6.11 10.54
N PRO A 14 -3.15 -5.97 10.55
CA PRO A 14 -4.03 -6.72 9.66
C PRO A 14 -3.79 -6.40 8.19
N ASP A 15 -4.12 -7.34 7.32
CA ASP A 15 -3.96 -7.17 5.87
C ASP A 15 -5.09 -6.35 5.20
N SER A 16 -6.14 -6.00 5.96
CA SER A 16 -7.28 -5.23 5.46
C SER A 16 -7.84 -4.30 6.53
N ASP A 17 -8.33 -3.14 6.10
CA ASP A 17 -9.06 -2.17 6.91
C ASP A 17 -10.60 -2.31 6.78
N GLY A 18 -11.06 -3.29 6.00
CA GLY A 18 -12.47 -3.55 5.71
C GLY A 18 -13.13 -2.57 4.73
N GLN A 19 -12.37 -1.65 4.12
CA GLN A 19 -12.87 -0.73 3.10
C GLN A 19 -12.90 -1.37 1.71
N PRO A 20 -13.74 -0.88 0.80
CA PRO A 20 -13.67 -1.28 -0.60
C PRO A 20 -12.43 -0.66 -1.28
N MET A 21 -11.89 -1.37 -2.28
CA MET A 21 -10.74 -0.91 -3.06
C MET A 21 -10.98 0.38 -3.86
N ALA A 22 -12.23 0.68 -4.22
CA ALA A 22 -12.55 1.86 -5.02
C ALA A 22 -13.96 2.37 -4.69
N ASP A 23 -14.18 3.67 -4.85
CA ASP A 23 -15.46 4.33 -4.63
C ASP A 23 -16.48 4.07 -5.75
N ASN A 24 -16.01 3.87 -6.98
CA ASN A 24 -16.84 3.64 -8.16
C ASN A 24 -16.07 2.89 -9.26
N THR A 25 -16.78 2.52 -10.32
CA THR A 25 -16.24 1.73 -11.43
C THR A 25 -15.17 2.46 -12.25
N GLU A 26 -15.26 3.79 -12.35
CA GLU A 26 -14.28 4.60 -13.11
C GLU A 26 -12.95 4.68 -12.37
N GLN A 27 -12.98 4.95 -11.05
CA GLN A 27 -11.78 4.94 -10.22
C GLN A 27 -11.12 3.56 -10.25
N TYR A 28 -11.90 2.49 -10.08
CA TYR A 28 -11.43 1.11 -10.21
C TYR A 28 -10.73 0.86 -11.56
N GLU A 29 -11.34 1.29 -12.67
CA GLU A 29 -10.75 1.11 -14.01
C GLU A 29 -9.38 1.78 -14.12
N TRP A 30 -9.24 3.00 -13.57
CA TRP A 30 -7.98 3.73 -13.58
C TRP A 30 -6.91 3.07 -12.70
N ILE A 31 -7.27 2.61 -11.50
CA ILE A 31 -6.37 1.87 -10.60
C ILE A 31 -5.81 0.64 -11.33
N VAL A 32 -6.69 -0.19 -11.89
CA VAL A 32 -6.30 -1.40 -12.63
C VAL A 32 -5.45 -1.04 -13.84
N LYS A 33 -5.85 -0.05 -14.63
CA LYS A 33 -5.13 0.35 -15.83
C LYS A 33 -3.70 0.79 -15.49
N ILE A 34 -3.52 1.62 -14.47
CA ILE A 34 -2.17 2.07 -14.07
C ILE A 34 -1.35 0.91 -13.52
N LYS A 35 -1.90 0.15 -12.56
CA LYS A 35 -1.21 -0.98 -11.93
C LYS A 35 -0.75 -2.01 -12.96
N GLU A 36 -1.65 -2.45 -13.84
CA GLU A 36 -1.34 -3.51 -14.82
C GLU A 36 -0.41 -3.02 -15.94
N ASN A 37 -0.48 -1.75 -16.35
CA ASN A 37 0.49 -1.22 -17.31
C ASN A 37 1.89 -1.10 -16.70
N LEU A 38 2.01 -0.75 -15.41
CA LEU A 38 3.30 -0.78 -14.72
C LEU A 38 3.85 -2.20 -14.62
N GLU A 39 3.00 -3.20 -14.36
CA GLU A 39 3.42 -4.62 -14.36
C GLU A 39 3.95 -5.08 -15.71
N ILE A 40 3.34 -4.60 -16.81
CA ILE A 40 3.83 -4.87 -18.17
C ILE A 40 5.17 -4.16 -18.42
N ILE A 41 5.30 -2.88 -18.04
CA ILE A 41 6.53 -2.10 -18.23
C ILE A 41 7.71 -2.74 -17.46
N PHE A 42 7.45 -3.26 -16.27
CA PHE A 42 8.45 -3.89 -15.39
C PHE A 42 8.32 -5.42 -15.36
N ALA A 43 7.83 -6.04 -16.43
CA ALA A 43 7.62 -7.50 -16.47
C ALA A 43 8.93 -8.27 -16.27
N ASP A 44 10.00 -7.80 -16.92
CA ASP A 44 11.32 -8.46 -16.93
C ASP A 44 12.23 -8.03 -15.76
N ASP A 45 11.79 -7.08 -14.92
CA ASP A 45 12.53 -6.70 -13.72
C ASP A 45 11.94 -7.40 -12.48
N PRO A 46 12.59 -8.46 -11.96
CA PRO A 46 12.10 -9.18 -10.79
C PRO A 46 12.20 -8.35 -9.50
N LYS A 47 12.89 -7.19 -9.52
CA LYS A 47 13.13 -6.32 -8.36
C LYS A 47 12.22 -5.08 -8.35
N VAL A 48 11.11 -5.10 -9.09
CA VAL A 48 10.09 -4.06 -9.03
C VAL A 48 8.78 -4.69 -8.57
N PHE A 49 8.41 -4.39 -7.33
CA PHE A 49 7.13 -4.76 -6.76
C PHE A 49 6.11 -3.66 -7.02
N ILE A 50 4.92 -4.04 -7.51
CA ILE A 50 3.82 -3.13 -7.79
C ILE A 50 2.57 -3.72 -7.14
N ALA A 51 1.80 -2.88 -6.46
CA ALA A 51 0.52 -3.27 -5.88
C ALA A 51 -0.50 -2.15 -6.05
N GLY A 52 -1.77 -2.52 -6.09
CA GLY A 52 -2.88 -1.58 -5.96
C GLY A 52 -3.62 -1.84 -4.66
N ASP A 53 -4.01 -0.78 -3.96
CA ASP A 53 -4.79 -0.82 -2.72
C ASP A 53 -4.28 -1.84 -1.69
N LEU A 54 -2.97 -1.85 -1.48
CA LEU A 54 -2.33 -2.73 -0.51
C LEU A 54 -1.91 -1.89 0.70
N LEU A 55 -2.38 -2.25 1.90
CA LEU A 55 -2.03 -1.54 3.13
C LEU A 55 -0.52 -1.49 3.32
N TRP A 56 0.04 -0.29 3.39
CA TRP A 56 1.43 -0.01 3.70
C TRP A 56 1.57 0.47 5.14
N TYR A 57 2.34 -0.29 5.92
CA TYR A 57 2.78 0.09 7.26
C TYR A 57 4.21 0.64 7.18
N PRO A 58 4.42 1.97 7.32
CA PRO A 58 5.75 2.56 7.25
C PRO A 58 6.60 2.22 8.48
N LEU A 59 5.97 2.00 9.63
CA LEU A 59 6.61 1.67 10.89
C LEU A 59 5.90 0.50 11.55
N ARG A 60 6.67 -0.31 12.30
CA ARG A 60 6.11 -1.37 13.16
C ARG A 60 5.53 -0.75 14.44
N SER A 61 4.42 -0.02 14.29
CA SER A 61 3.77 0.72 15.37
C SER A 61 2.27 0.81 15.14
N THR A 62 1.48 0.58 16.18
CA THR A 62 0.02 0.78 16.14
C THR A 62 -0.39 2.23 16.40
N LEU A 63 0.58 3.12 16.65
CA LEU A 63 0.34 4.56 16.82
C LEU A 63 0.27 5.30 15.49
N VAL A 64 0.77 4.68 14.41
CA VAL A 64 0.76 5.23 13.06
C VAL A 64 -0.16 4.33 12.23
N SER A 65 -1.23 4.92 11.70
CA SER A 65 -2.14 4.19 10.82
C SER A 65 -1.42 3.77 9.54
N PRO A 66 -1.73 2.59 8.97
CA PRO A 66 -1.32 2.27 7.62
C PRO A 66 -2.01 3.19 6.61
N VAL A 67 -1.44 3.26 5.42
CA VAL A 67 -2.06 3.91 4.25
C VAL A 67 -2.14 2.88 3.14
N ALA A 68 -3.23 2.84 2.38
CA ALA A 68 -3.32 2.06 1.15
C ALA A 68 -3.28 3.02 -0.05
N PRO A 69 -2.12 3.21 -0.70
CA PRO A 69 -2.07 3.93 -1.96
C PRO A 69 -2.86 3.17 -3.03
N ASP A 70 -3.59 3.91 -3.87
CA ASP A 70 -4.34 3.32 -4.98
C ASP A 70 -3.43 2.48 -5.89
N VAL A 71 -2.20 2.96 -6.15
CA VAL A 71 -1.10 2.16 -6.71
C VAL A 71 0.21 2.55 -6.04
N MET A 72 1.05 1.57 -5.71
CA MET A 72 2.41 1.81 -5.25
C MET A 72 3.44 1.01 -6.04
N VAL A 73 4.66 1.55 -6.13
CA VAL A 73 5.83 0.90 -6.74
C VAL A 73 6.99 0.93 -5.76
N ALA A 74 7.54 -0.26 -5.47
CA ALA A 74 8.71 -0.44 -4.64
C ALA A 74 9.86 -1.05 -5.46
N PHE A 75 10.83 -0.21 -5.83
CA PHE A 75 12.08 -0.60 -6.48
C PHE A 75 13.01 -1.28 -5.47
N GLY A 76 13.74 -2.30 -5.95
CA GLY A 76 14.62 -3.13 -5.12
C GLY A 76 13.88 -4.22 -4.36
N ARG A 77 12.56 -4.37 -4.55
CA ARG A 77 11.75 -5.39 -3.86
C ARG A 77 11.26 -6.46 -4.83
N PRO A 78 11.30 -7.75 -4.44
CA PRO A 78 10.91 -8.82 -5.32
C PRO A 78 9.40 -8.79 -5.61
N LYS A 79 9.00 -9.20 -6.81
CA LYS A 79 7.60 -9.55 -7.09
C LYS A 79 7.13 -10.67 -6.13
N GLY A 80 5.83 -10.72 -5.84
CA GLY A 80 5.27 -11.76 -4.97
C GLY A 80 3.94 -11.34 -4.36
N ARG A 81 3.23 -12.30 -3.75
CA ARG A 81 1.96 -12.02 -3.04
C ARG A 81 2.25 -11.56 -1.62
N ARG A 82 1.50 -10.56 -1.17
CA ARG A 82 1.51 -10.04 0.19
C ARG A 82 0.08 -9.67 0.57
N GLY A 83 -0.26 -9.82 1.85
CA GLY A 83 -1.52 -9.30 2.38
C GLY A 83 -1.41 -7.81 2.75
N SER A 84 -0.23 -7.37 3.19
CA SER A 84 0.12 -5.97 3.43
C SER A 84 1.60 -5.73 3.10
N TYR A 85 1.98 -4.47 2.85
CA TYR A 85 3.36 -4.03 2.74
C TYR A 85 3.85 -3.54 4.11
N ARG A 86 4.44 -4.45 4.88
CA ARG A 86 5.04 -4.13 6.19
C ARG A 86 6.50 -3.72 5.98
N GLN A 87 6.82 -2.43 6.04
CA GLN A 87 8.13 -1.92 5.60
C GLN A 87 9.33 -2.58 6.31
N TRP A 88 9.19 -2.97 7.58
CA TRP A 88 10.24 -3.68 8.33
C TRP A 88 10.52 -5.10 7.82
N GLN A 89 9.59 -5.71 7.08
CA GLN A 89 9.77 -6.99 6.38
C GLN A 89 10.32 -6.77 4.96
N GLU A 90 10.36 -5.52 4.49
CA GLU A 90 10.75 -5.13 3.13
C GLU A 90 12.11 -4.42 3.10
N GLU A 91 13.05 -4.88 3.92
CA GLU A 91 14.40 -4.27 4.07
C GLU A 91 14.35 -2.77 4.45
N ASN A 92 13.24 -2.34 5.07
CA ASN A 92 12.94 -0.94 5.38
C ASN A 92 12.85 -0.01 4.15
N ILE A 93 12.61 -0.58 2.96
CA ILE A 93 12.41 0.20 1.73
C ILE A 93 10.94 0.63 1.66
N ALA A 94 10.70 1.94 1.65
CA ALA A 94 9.38 2.50 1.36
C ALA A 94 9.08 2.41 -0.15
N PRO A 95 7.80 2.33 -0.57
CA PRO A 95 7.42 2.57 -1.94
C PRO A 95 7.91 3.95 -2.39
N GLN A 96 8.61 4.01 -3.53
CA GLN A 96 9.18 5.27 -4.03
C GLN A 96 8.27 6.02 -5.00
N VAL A 97 7.23 5.34 -5.50
CA VAL A 97 6.20 5.96 -6.34
C VAL A 97 4.85 5.52 -5.82
N VAL A 98 3.96 6.48 -5.63
CA VAL A 98 2.56 6.26 -5.27
C VAL A 98 1.67 7.04 -6.22
N PHE A 99 0.53 6.45 -6.58
CA PHE A 99 -0.54 7.11 -7.31
C PHE A 99 -1.78 7.12 -6.42
N GLU A 100 -2.49 8.24 -6.46
CA GLU A 100 -3.78 8.44 -5.82
C GLU A 100 -4.75 8.93 -6.90
N ILE A 101 -5.79 8.15 -7.16
CA ILE A 101 -6.74 8.33 -8.25
C ILE A 101 -7.99 8.99 -7.70
N LEU A 102 -8.30 10.17 -8.23
CA LEU A 102 -9.44 10.94 -7.77
C LEU A 102 -10.77 10.24 -8.08
N SER A 103 -11.64 10.24 -7.08
CA SER A 103 -13.05 9.91 -7.13
C SER A 103 -13.88 11.17 -6.83
N PRO A 104 -15.19 11.18 -7.15
CA PRO A 104 -16.09 12.27 -6.77
C PRO A 104 -16.18 12.55 -5.27
N LYS A 105 -15.75 11.62 -4.41
CA LYS A 105 -15.75 11.80 -2.94
C LYS A 105 -14.47 12.42 -2.40
N ASN A 106 -13.36 12.40 -3.16
CA ASN A 106 -12.11 12.96 -2.65
C ASN A 106 -12.21 14.47 -2.49
N THR A 107 -11.66 14.97 -1.39
CA THR A 107 -11.60 16.40 -1.11
C THR A 107 -10.18 16.94 -1.30
N LYS A 108 -10.05 18.22 -1.66
CA LYS A 108 -8.73 18.87 -1.78
C LYS A 108 -7.91 18.74 -0.49
N ALA A 109 -8.57 18.89 0.67
CA ALA A 109 -7.91 18.78 1.97
C ALA A 109 -7.39 17.36 2.24
N GLU A 110 -8.15 16.33 1.88
CA GLU A 110 -7.70 14.94 1.98
C GLU A 110 -6.49 14.67 1.09
N MET A 111 -6.52 15.12 -0.17
CA MET A 111 -5.41 14.94 -1.10
C MET A 111 -4.16 15.69 -0.66
N SER A 112 -4.29 16.89 -0.08
CA SER A 112 -3.17 17.61 0.51
C SER A 112 -2.55 16.88 1.70
N ARG A 113 -3.35 16.25 2.56
CA ARG A 113 -2.84 15.44 3.68
C ARG A 113 -2.12 14.18 3.19
N LYS A 114 -2.64 13.52 2.14
CA LYS A 114 -1.97 12.38 1.51
C LYS A 114 -0.61 12.80 0.95
N LEU A 115 -0.55 13.92 0.24
CA LEU A 115 0.73 14.46 -0.27
C LEU A 115 1.73 14.73 0.86
N GLU A 116 1.30 15.40 1.93
CA GLU A 116 2.16 15.67 3.11
C GLU A 116 2.64 14.39 3.81
N PHE A 117 1.85 13.31 3.79
CA PHE A 117 2.28 12.01 4.32
C PHE A 117 3.39 11.36 3.48
N TYR A 118 3.43 11.62 2.17
CA TYR A 118 4.40 11.02 1.25
C TYR A 118 5.70 11.83 1.09
N ASP A 119 5.73 13.09 1.53
CA ASP A 119 6.91 13.98 1.54
C ASP A 119 7.83 13.74 2.76
#